data_AF-A0A966BG94-F1
#
_entry.id   AF-A0A966BG94-F1
#
_cell.length_a   1.000
_cell.length_b   1.000
_cell.length_c   1.000
_cell.angle_alpha   90.00
_cell.angle_beta   90.00
_cell.angle_gamma   90.00
#
_symmetry.space_group_name_H-M   'P 1'
#
loop_
_entity.id
_entity.type
_entity.pdbx_description
1 polymer ?
#
loop_
_entity_poly.entity_id
_entity_poly.type
_entity_poly.pdbx_seq_one_letter_code
_entity_poly.pdbx_strand_id
1 'polypeptide(L)'
;MSKTLYLPEHVAQKRKAEKEAASASSLADSAYIPADERVLDPSLLEQPLVERLPQPTGWRILVMPYQGKAKTGGGLFIPDEIREREAVATVVAYVMRVGPMAYKDPNKFGFDAEPWCKQGQWVCIGRYAGSRFKIEGGEVRIINDDEVIATILEPDDVKHI
;
A
#
# COMPACT_ATOMS: atom_id res chain seq x y z
N MET A 1 20.77 -52.39 -29.29
CA MET A 1 20.15 -51.55 -30.34
C MET A 1 18.88 -50.94 -29.76
N SER A 2 18.94 -49.68 -29.34
CA SER A 2 17.87 -48.95 -28.64
C SER A 2 16.65 -48.78 -29.55
N LYS A 3 15.50 -49.34 -29.14
CA LYS A 3 14.21 -49.11 -29.80
C LYS A 3 13.81 -47.66 -29.54
N THR A 4 14.07 -46.78 -30.49
CA THR A 4 13.59 -45.41 -30.47
C THR A 4 12.07 -45.44 -30.62
N LEU A 5 11.34 -45.27 -29.53
CA LEU A 5 9.90 -45.15 -29.52
C LEU A 5 9.53 -43.83 -30.22
N TYR A 6 9.05 -43.92 -31.46
CA TYR A 6 8.47 -42.79 -32.17
C TYR A 6 7.15 -42.43 -31.51
N LEU A 7 7.15 -41.36 -30.72
CA LEU A 7 5.95 -40.78 -30.17
C LEU A 7 5.22 -40.04 -31.30
N PRO A 8 3.97 -40.41 -31.64
CA PRO A 8 3.22 -39.72 -32.68
C PRO A 8 3.08 -38.22 -32.40
N GLU A 9 3.19 -37.39 -33.44
CA GLU A 9 3.25 -35.92 -33.30
C GLU A 9 2.06 -35.35 -32.50
N HIS A 10 0.86 -35.92 -32.67
CA HIS A 10 -0.32 -35.49 -31.92
C HIS A 10 -0.23 -35.77 -30.41
N VAL A 11 0.47 -36.83 -29.99
CA VAL A 11 0.68 -37.18 -28.57
C VAL A 11 1.76 -36.29 -27.95
N ALA A 12 2.80 -35.96 -28.71
CA ALA A 12 3.83 -35.01 -28.30
C ALA A 12 3.26 -33.59 -28.13
N GLN A 13 2.37 -33.16 -29.04
CA GLN A 13 1.66 -31.89 -28.96
C GLN A 13 0.67 -31.87 -27.80
N LYS A 14 -0.07 -32.96 -27.55
CA LYS A 14 -1.01 -33.03 -26.42
C LYS A 14 -0.30 -32.97 -25.06
N ARG A 15 0.84 -33.66 -24.91
CA ARG A 15 1.67 -33.58 -23.70
C ARG A 15 2.39 -32.24 -23.53
N LYS A 16 2.78 -31.57 -24.62
CA LYS A 16 3.28 -30.19 -24.58
C LYS A 16 2.18 -29.20 -24.19
N ALA A 17 0.98 -29.35 -24.75
CA ALA A 17 -0.19 -28.54 -24.38
C ALA A 17 -0.63 -28.77 -22.93
N GLU A 18 -0.57 -30.00 -22.41
CA GLU A 18 -0.83 -30.31 -20.99
C GLU A 18 0.26 -29.74 -20.07
N LYS A 19 1.54 -29.74 -20.49
CA LYS A 19 2.64 -29.11 -19.74
C LYS A 19 2.59 -27.58 -19.79
N GLU A 20 2.22 -26.99 -20.93
CA GLU A 20 2.03 -25.55 -21.11
C GLU A 20 0.80 -25.06 -20.36
N ALA A 21 -0.30 -25.83 -20.34
CA ALA A 21 -1.49 -25.57 -19.54
C ALA A 21 -1.22 -25.71 -18.03
N ALA A 22 -0.41 -26.69 -17.60
CA ALA A 22 0.01 -26.84 -16.21
C ALA A 22 1.00 -25.74 -15.75
N SER A 23 1.87 -25.25 -16.64
CA SER A 23 2.72 -24.09 -16.35
C SER A 23 1.94 -22.77 -16.38
N ALA A 24 0.93 -22.66 -17.24
CA ALA A 24 0.05 -21.49 -17.32
C ALA A 24 -0.92 -21.42 -16.13
N SER A 25 -1.40 -22.56 -15.61
CA SER A 25 -2.20 -22.59 -14.38
C SER A 25 -1.36 -22.20 -13.16
N SER A 26 -0.10 -22.67 -13.05
CA SER A 26 0.79 -22.25 -11.96
C SER A 26 1.21 -20.77 -12.00
N LEU A 27 1.25 -20.17 -13.19
CA LEU A 27 1.50 -18.74 -13.37
C LEU A 27 0.25 -17.88 -13.08
N ALA A 28 -0.94 -18.37 -13.43
CA ALA A 28 -2.22 -17.72 -13.11
C ALA A 28 -2.54 -17.79 -11.60
N ASP A 29 -2.23 -18.91 -10.93
CA ASP A 29 -2.36 -19.05 -9.48
C ASP A 29 -1.39 -18.17 -8.71
N SER A 30 -0.20 -17.88 -9.25
CA SER A 30 0.76 -16.92 -8.68
C SER A 30 0.40 -15.45 -8.91
N ALA A 31 -0.60 -15.18 -9.76
CA ALA A 31 -1.07 -13.83 -10.08
C ALA A 31 -2.30 -13.40 -9.24
N TYR A 32 -2.94 -14.33 -8.54
CA TYR A 32 -4.08 -14.03 -7.67
C TYR A 32 -3.62 -13.81 -6.23
N ILE A 33 -3.43 -12.54 -5.86
CA ILE A 33 -3.38 -12.14 -4.45
C ILE A 33 -4.83 -12.12 -3.93
N PRO A 34 -5.16 -12.78 -2.81
CA PRO A 34 -6.52 -12.76 -2.26
C PRO A 34 -6.95 -11.34 -1.90
N ALA A 35 -8.16 -10.96 -2.35
CA ALA A 35 -8.70 -9.61 -2.24
C ALA A 35 -8.97 -9.14 -0.80
N ASP A 36 -8.81 -10.00 0.21
CA ASP A 36 -8.97 -9.69 1.63
C ASP A 36 -7.64 -9.22 2.30
N GLU A 37 -6.48 -9.29 1.61
CA GLU A 37 -5.14 -9.06 2.21
C GLU A 37 -4.44 -7.75 1.84
N ARG A 38 -4.92 -6.99 0.85
CA ARG A 38 -4.35 -5.67 0.51
C ARG A 38 -5.29 -4.55 0.87
N VAL A 39 -5.07 -3.99 2.06
CA VAL A 39 -5.89 -2.90 2.57
C VAL A 39 -5.52 -1.55 1.93
N LEU A 40 -4.31 -1.44 1.38
CA LEU A 40 -3.87 -0.33 0.54
C LEU A 40 -2.81 -0.80 -0.45
N ASP A 41 -3.11 -0.86 -1.75
CA ASP A 41 -2.09 -1.05 -2.79
C ASP A 41 -1.86 0.27 -3.53
N PRO A 42 -0.79 1.02 -3.22
CA PRO A 42 -0.50 2.28 -3.88
C PRO A 42 -0.19 2.14 -5.38
N SER A 43 0.06 0.91 -5.87
CA SER A 43 0.34 0.63 -7.29
C SER A 43 -0.93 0.60 -8.16
N LEU A 44 -2.11 0.42 -7.55
CA LEU A 44 -3.41 0.35 -8.24
C LEU A 44 -4.11 1.71 -8.35
N LEU A 45 -3.51 2.78 -7.80
CA LEU A 45 -4.04 4.13 -7.97
C LEU A 45 -3.82 4.56 -9.41
N GLU A 46 -4.87 4.50 -10.24
CA GLU A 46 -4.82 5.02 -11.61
C GLU A 46 -4.31 6.46 -11.58
N GLN A 47 -3.35 6.78 -12.45
CA GLN A 47 -2.75 8.12 -12.60
C GLN A 47 -3.75 9.30 -12.52
N PRO A 48 -4.98 9.25 -13.09
CA PRO A 48 -5.96 10.33 -12.92
C PRO A 48 -6.45 10.55 -11.48
N LEU A 49 -6.45 9.54 -10.61
CA LEU A 49 -6.88 9.68 -9.22
C LEU A 49 -5.83 10.43 -8.41
N VAL A 50 -4.55 10.13 -8.63
CA VAL A 50 -3.41 10.79 -7.96
C VAL A 50 -3.32 12.28 -8.31
N GLU A 51 -3.79 12.67 -9.49
CA GLU A 51 -3.88 14.08 -9.92
C GLU A 51 -5.11 14.80 -9.34
N ARG A 52 -6.21 14.08 -9.10
CA ARG A 52 -7.40 14.61 -8.41
C ARG A 52 -7.22 14.75 -6.90
N LEU A 53 -6.16 14.16 -6.33
CA LEU A 53 -5.84 14.33 -4.92
C LEU A 53 -5.50 15.79 -4.60
N PRO A 54 -5.89 16.28 -3.41
CA PRO A 54 -5.53 17.62 -2.97
C PRO A 54 -4.01 17.79 -2.92
N GLN A 55 -3.50 18.86 -3.53
CA GLN A 55 -2.07 19.16 -3.52
C GLN A 55 -1.71 19.86 -2.19
N PRO A 56 -0.83 19.28 -1.37
CA PRO A 56 -0.44 19.90 -0.11
C PRO A 56 0.37 21.17 -0.36
N THR A 57 -0.01 22.26 0.30
CA THR A 57 0.67 23.56 0.18
C THR A 57 1.61 23.81 1.36
N GLY A 58 2.73 24.46 1.07
CA GLY A 58 3.74 24.82 2.05
C GLY A 58 4.44 23.62 2.69
N TRP A 59 4.46 23.58 4.02
CA TRP A 59 5.10 22.52 4.82
C TRP A 59 4.22 21.29 5.06
N ARG A 60 3.05 21.22 4.42
CA ARG A 60 2.09 20.14 4.62
C ARG A 60 2.49 18.90 3.84
N ILE A 61 2.09 17.73 4.35
CA ILE A 61 2.32 16.43 3.73
C ILE A 61 0.97 15.73 3.61
N LEU A 62 0.68 15.18 2.44
CA LEU A 62 -0.50 14.36 2.19
C LEU A 62 -0.14 12.91 2.48
N VAL A 63 -0.87 12.31 3.41
CA VAL A 63 -0.70 10.92 3.82
C VAL A 63 -2.02 10.16 3.75
N MET A 64 -1.92 8.85 3.55
CA MET A 64 -3.07 7.95 3.51
C MET A 64 -2.96 6.98 4.70
N PRO A 65 -3.82 7.09 5.72
CA PRO A 65 -3.79 6.20 6.87
C PRO A 65 -4.01 4.74 6.45
N TYR A 66 -3.26 3.82 7.05
CA TYR A 66 -3.49 2.39 6.90
C TYR A 66 -4.88 2.05 7.45
N GLN A 67 -5.72 1.43 6.63
CA GLN A 67 -6.99 0.89 7.10
C GLN A 67 -6.74 -0.50 7.69
N GLY A 68 -7.48 -0.87 8.72
CA GLY A 68 -7.38 -2.21 9.32
C GLY A 68 -7.97 -3.29 8.42
N LYS A 69 -7.66 -4.55 8.71
CA LYS A 69 -8.21 -5.72 8.00
C LYS A 69 -9.73 -5.79 8.20
N ALA A 70 -10.49 -6.03 7.13
CA ALA A 70 -11.96 -6.13 7.20
C ALA A 70 -12.44 -7.42 7.92
N LYS A 71 -11.60 -8.46 7.91
CA LYS A 71 -11.85 -9.74 8.56
C LYS A 71 -10.75 -10.01 9.58
N THR A 72 -11.13 -10.55 10.72
CA THR A 72 -10.17 -11.11 11.67
C THR A 72 -9.55 -12.37 11.10
N GLY A 73 -8.40 -12.82 11.63
CA GLY A 73 -7.76 -14.07 11.20
C GLY A 73 -8.63 -15.32 11.36
N GLY A 74 -9.72 -15.24 12.15
CA GLY A 74 -10.73 -16.30 12.30
C GLY A 74 -11.93 -16.19 11.35
N GLY A 75 -11.92 -15.25 10.40
CA GLY A 75 -12.98 -15.08 9.40
C GLY A 75 -14.21 -14.28 9.87
N LEU A 76 -14.15 -13.67 11.06
CA LEU A 76 -15.22 -12.78 11.54
C LEU A 76 -15.09 -11.40 10.91
N PHE A 77 -16.19 -10.86 10.42
CA PHE A 77 -16.26 -9.49 9.91
C PHE A 77 -16.24 -8.50 11.06
N ILE A 78 -15.38 -7.49 10.95
CA ILE A 78 -15.32 -6.39 11.92
C ILE A 78 -16.44 -5.39 11.57
N PRO A 79 -17.26 -4.96 12.56
CA PRO A 79 -18.27 -3.93 12.33
C PRO A 79 -17.66 -2.63 11.82
N ASP A 80 -18.36 -1.96 10.90
CA ASP A 80 -17.90 -0.71 10.29
C ASP A 80 -17.66 0.40 11.34
N GLU A 81 -18.48 0.47 12.41
CA GLU A 81 -18.32 1.44 13.50
C GLU A 81 -16.97 1.30 14.23
N ILE A 82 -16.51 0.06 14.44
CA ILE A 82 -15.22 -0.21 15.08
C ILE A 82 -14.09 0.18 14.13
N ARG A 83 -14.21 -0.17 12.85
CA ARG A 83 -13.21 0.18 11.84
C ARG A 83 -13.07 1.70 11.67
N GLU A 84 -14.18 2.44 11.68
CA GLU A 84 -14.13 3.90 11.61
C GLU A 84 -13.47 4.51 12.85
N ARG A 85 -13.74 3.97 14.04
CA ARG A 85 -13.07 4.38 15.29
C ARG A 85 -11.57 4.09 15.24
N GLU A 86 -11.17 2.91 14.78
CA GLU A 86 -9.77 2.52 14.62
C GLU A 86 -9.06 3.41 13.60
N ALA A 87 -9.70 3.73 12.46
CA ALA A 87 -9.16 4.63 11.44
C ALA A 87 -8.85 6.04 11.98
N VAL A 88 -9.60 6.50 12.99
CA VAL A 88 -9.31 7.78 13.67
C VAL A 88 -8.02 7.69 14.48
N ALA A 89 -7.81 6.56 15.15
CA ALA A 89 -6.67 6.30 16.02
C ALA A 89 -5.44 5.73 15.28
N THR A 90 -5.53 5.48 13.97
CA THR A 90 -4.42 4.97 13.15
C THR A 90 -3.20 5.89 13.24
N VAL A 91 -2.07 5.26 13.59
CA VAL A 91 -0.74 5.86 13.73
C VAL A 91 0.11 5.63 12.49
N VAL A 92 -0.21 4.64 11.66
CA VAL A 92 0.55 4.30 10.45
C VAL A 92 -0.08 4.94 9.22
N ALA A 93 0.71 5.63 8.41
CA ALA A 93 0.25 6.24 7.18
C ALA A 93 1.27 6.13 6.05
N TYR A 94 0.79 6.09 4.82
CA TYR A 94 1.60 6.09 3.61
C TYR A 94 1.74 7.51 3.05
N VAL A 95 2.96 7.93 2.71
CA VAL A 95 3.23 9.27 2.20
C VAL A 95 2.87 9.35 0.72
N MET A 96 1.78 10.04 0.41
CA MET A 96 1.29 10.21 -0.96
C MET A 96 1.97 11.36 -1.69
N ARG A 97 2.10 12.52 -1.04
CA ARG A 97 2.75 13.71 -1.61
C ARG A 97 3.36 14.56 -0.50
N VAL A 98 4.49 15.18 -0.80
CA VAL A 98 5.18 16.12 0.09
C VAL A 98 5.02 17.53 -0.45
N GLY A 99 4.69 18.48 0.42
CA GLY A 99 4.56 19.89 0.05
C GLY A 99 5.90 20.52 -0.36
N PRO A 100 5.87 21.60 -1.16
CA PRO A 100 7.09 22.19 -1.72
C PRO A 100 8.00 22.86 -0.68
N MET A 101 7.50 23.19 0.51
CA MET A 101 8.28 23.81 1.60
C MET A 101 8.51 22.86 2.78
N ALA A 102 8.02 21.62 2.72
CA ALA A 102 8.26 20.64 3.79
C ALA A 102 9.77 20.36 3.91
N TYR A 103 10.26 20.30 5.14
CA TYR A 103 11.68 20.03 5.46
C TYR A 103 12.69 21.06 4.92
N LYS A 104 12.24 22.25 4.50
CA LYS A 104 13.13 23.31 3.97
C LYS A 104 13.48 24.39 4.98
N ASP A 105 12.95 24.34 6.19
CA ASP A 105 13.24 25.33 7.23
C ASP A 105 14.55 24.99 7.97
N PRO A 106 15.63 25.79 7.78
CA PRO A 106 16.92 25.52 8.41
C PRO A 106 16.90 25.63 9.93
N ASN A 107 15.98 26.43 10.50
CA ASN A 107 15.88 26.61 11.95
C ASN A 107 15.25 25.40 12.64
N LYS A 108 14.35 24.71 11.92
CA LYS A 108 13.59 23.57 12.46
C LYS A 108 14.29 22.25 12.21
N PHE A 109 14.88 22.08 11.03
CA PHE A 109 15.45 20.79 10.60
C PHE A 109 16.98 20.80 10.60
N GLY A 110 17.61 21.96 10.42
CA GLY A 110 19.05 22.13 10.25
C GLY A 110 19.42 22.56 8.82
N PHE A 111 20.60 23.16 8.65
CA PHE A 111 21.05 23.70 7.36
C PHE A 111 21.29 22.64 6.27
N ASP A 112 21.66 21.41 6.66
CA ASP A 112 21.94 20.28 5.77
C ASP A 112 21.06 19.05 6.08
N ALA A 113 19.84 19.28 6.58
CA ALA A 113 18.99 18.19 7.04
C ALA A 113 18.34 17.44 5.87
N GLU A 114 18.48 16.12 5.87
CA GLU A 114 17.73 15.27 4.96
C GLU A 114 16.23 15.27 5.35
N PRO A 115 15.31 15.25 4.37
CA PRO A 115 13.89 15.09 4.64
C PRO A 115 13.63 13.83 5.45
N TRP A 116 12.88 13.95 6.55
CA TRP A 116 12.56 12.80 7.41
C TRP A 116 11.72 11.74 6.70
N CYS A 117 10.92 12.13 5.71
CA CYS A 117 10.20 11.21 4.86
C CYS A 117 10.19 11.65 3.39
N LYS A 118 10.03 10.67 2.50
CA LYS A 118 9.92 10.85 1.06
C LYS A 118 8.57 10.32 0.57
N GLN A 119 8.16 10.78 -0.60
CA GLN A 119 7.00 10.23 -1.29
C GLN A 119 7.16 8.71 -1.46
N GLY A 120 6.11 7.97 -1.09
CA GLY A 120 6.07 6.52 -1.22
C GLY A 120 6.61 5.72 -0.03
N GLN A 121 6.94 6.38 1.08
CA GLN A 121 7.37 5.71 2.31
C GLN A 121 6.21 5.55 3.30
N TRP A 122 6.32 4.55 4.17
CA TRP A 122 5.46 4.41 5.33
C TRP A 122 6.02 5.18 6.52
N VAL A 123 5.15 5.88 7.23
CA VAL A 123 5.51 6.71 8.37
C VAL A 123 4.55 6.51 9.54
N CYS A 124 5.07 6.70 10.74
CA CYS A 124 4.31 6.82 11.96
C CYS A 124 3.99 8.30 12.23
N ILE A 125 2.72 8.59 12.45
CA ILE A 125 2.18 9.92 12.72
C ILE A 125 1.58 9.99 14.12
N GLY A 126 1.48 11.19 14.68
CA GLY A 126 0.74 11.40 15.92
C GLY A 126 -0.71 10.90 15.83
N ARG A 127 -1.23 10.31 16.90
CA ARG A 127 -2.64 9.94 16.97
C ARG A 127 -3.50 11.21 16.85
N TYR A 128 -4.52 11.17 16.00
CA TYR A 128 -5.39 12.32 15.71
C TYR A 128 -4.70 13.51 15.02
N ALA A 129 -3.45 13.37 14.58
CA ALA A 129 -2.72 14.47 13.94
C ALA A 129 -3.22 14.72 12.52
N GLY A 130 -3.40 15.99 12.15
CA GLY A 130 -3.75 16.43 10.81
C GLY A 130 -5.23 16.55 10.48
N SER A 131 -5.52 17.06 9.29
CA SER A 131 -6.89 17.26 8.77
C SER A 131 -7.32 16.08 7.90
N ARG A 132 -8.50 15.52 8.18
CA ARG A 132 -9.05 14.35 7.48
C ARG A 132 -9.93 14.78 6.31
N PHE A 133 -9.79 14.10 5.17
CA PHE A 133 -10.63 14.28 3.99
C PHE A 133 -11.10 12.92 3.48
N LYS A 134 -12.38 12.82 3.16
CA LYS A 134 -12.93 11.66 2.47
C LYS A 134 -12.86 11.92 0.97
N ILE A 135 -12.31 10.98 0.21
CA ILE A 135 -12.25 11.00 -1.26
C ILE A 135 -12.85 9.71 -1.81
N GLU A 136 -13.25 9.72 -3.08
CA GLU A 136 -13.61 8.48 -3.79
C GLU A 136 -12.36 7.58 -3.88
N GLY A 137 -12.34 6.51 -3.10
CA GLY A 137 -11.20 5.59 -3.00
C GLY A 137 -10.52 5.51 -1.62
N GLY A 138 -10.93 6.33 -0.65
CA GLY A 138 -10.49 6.16 0.74
C GLY A 138 -10.47 7.44 1.57
N GLU A 139 -9.85 7.36 2.73
CA GLU A 139 -9.57 8.52 3.56
C GLU A 139 -8.13 8.99 3.35
N VAL A 140 -7.95 10.29 3.17
CA VAL A 140 -6.63 10.93 3.16
C VAL A 140 -6.54 11.92 4.30
N ARG A 141 -5.32 12.13 4.77
CA ARG A 141 -5.02 13.06 5.85
C ARG A 141 -3.91 14.01 5.41
N ILE A 142 -4.05 15.27 5.79
CA ILE A 142 -2.99 16.26 5.61
C ILE A 142 -2.38 16.54 6.98
N ILE A 143 -1.09 16.25 7.12
CA ILE A 143 -0.31 16.49 8.33
C ILE A 143 0.72 17.61 8.07
N ASN A 144 1.29 18.14 9.13
CA ASN A 144 2.48 18.98 9.03
C ASN A 144 3.74 18.09 8.98
N ASP A 145 4.87 18.68 8.59
CA ASP A 145 6.14 17.97 8.46
C ASP A 145 6.79 17.57 9.81
N ASP A 146 6.41 18.20 10.92
CA ASP A 146 6.81 17.86 12.29
C ASP A 146 6.07 16.67 12.90
N GLU A 147 4.87 16.37 12.41
CA GLU A 147 4.03 15.28 12.94
C GLU A 147 4.55 13.89 12.56
N VAL A 148 5.61 13.81 11.75
CA VAL A 148 6.28 12.55 11.36
C VAL A 148 7.22 12.13 12.48
N ILE A 149 6.87 11.03 13.17
CA ILE A 149 7.60 10.52 14.33
C ILE A 149 8.67 9.50 13.93
N ALA A 150 8.35 8.62 12.99
CA ALA A 150 9.25 7.55 12.54
C ALA A 150 8.93 7.12 11.10
N THR A 151 9.91 6.54 10.41
CA THR A 151 9.74 5.84 9.14
C THR A 151 9.69 4.33 9.37
N ILE A 152 8.83 3.62 8.66
CA ILE A 152 8.72 2.15 8.73
C ILE A 152 8.83 1.53 7.33
N LEU A 153 9.17 0.25 7.28
CA LEU A 153 9.27 -0.50 6.03
C LEU A 153 7.92 -1.11 5.65
N GLU A 154 7.30 -1.81 6.60
CA GLU A 154 6.00 -2.46 6.40
C GLU A 154 4.96 -1.93 7.40
N PRO A 155 3.68 -1.78 6.98
CA PRO A 155 2.63 -1.27 7.85
C PRO A 155 2.25 -2.25 8.98
N ASP A 156 2.46 -3.56 8.78
CA ASP A 156 2.12 -4.60 9.76
C ASP A 156 3.11 -4.70 10.92
N ASP A 157 4.29 -4.06 10.83
CA ASP A 157 5.30 -4.04 11.90
C ASP A 157 4.81 -3.28 13.15
N VAL A 158 3.88 -2.34 12.96
CA VAL A 158 3.36 -1.49 14.03
C VAL A 158 1.94 -1.92 14.39
N LYS A 159 1.79 -2.60 15.52
CA LYS A 159 0.48 -2.99 16.05
C LYS A 159 -0.20 -1.80 16.73
N HIS A 160 -1.45 -1.55 16.36
CA HIS A 160 -2.32 -0.59 17.04
C HIS A 160 -2.71 -1.15 18.43
N ILE A 161 -2.49 -0.34 19.48
CA ILE A 161 -2.97 -0.56 20.86
C ILE A 161 -4.06 0.46 21.16
#